data_AF-A0AA38FN56-F1
#
_entry.id   AF-A0AA38FN56-F1
#
_cell.length_a   1.000
_cell.length_b   1.000
_cell.length_c   1.000
_cell.angle_alpha   90.00
_cell.angle_beta   90.00
_cell.angle_gamma   90.00
#
_symmetry.space_group_name_H-M   'P 1'
#
loop_
_entity.id
_entity.type
_entity.pdbx_description
1 polymer ?
#
loop_
_entity_poly.entity_id
_entity_poly.type
_entity_poly.pdbx_seq_one_letter_code
_entity_poly.pdbx_strand_id
1 'polypeptide(L)' 'AEYLKEFGLSNTDLGRLIALRPHLLSCNIEEEWKPLVKYLYYLGVQRSGMRRLLIKEPSIFCLNLRENIAPK' A
#
# COMPACT_ATOMS: atom_id res chain seq x y z
N ALA A 1 9.16 -4.92 3.41
CA ALA A 1 8.83 -4.40 4.75
C ALA A 1 9.38 -2.99 5.00
N GLU A 2 10.61 -2.68 4.58
CA GLU A 2 11.26 -1.39 4.80
C GLU A 2 10.50 -0.21 4.16
N TYR A 3 10.00 -0.39 2.94
CA TYR A 3 9.15 0.59 2.25
C TYR A 3 7.90 0.99 3.05
N LEU A 4 7.28 0.07 3.79
CA LEU A 4 6.07 0.37 4.59
C LEU A 4 6.40 1.26 5.79
N LYS A 5 7.62 1.15 6.34
CA LYS A 5 8.07 2.01 7.43
C LYS A 5 8.16 3.47 7.00
N GLU A 6 8.35 3.72 5.71
CA GLU A 6 8.28 5.07 5.13
C GLU A 6 6.88 5.69 5.24
N PHE A 7 5.83 4.99 5.67
CA PHE A 7 4.54 5.63 5.96
C PHE A 7 4.32 5.88 7.45
N GLY A 8 5.35 5.66 8.29
CA GLY A 8 5.26 5.86 9.74
C GLY A 8 4.52 4.73 10.46
N LEU A 9 4.52 3.52 9.89
CA LEU A 9 4.03 2.31 10.54
C LEU A 9 5.04 1.84 11.59
N SER A 10 4.56 1.58 12.81
CA SER A 10 5.38 0.93 13.85
C SER A 10 5.60 -0.55 13.51
N ASN A 11 6.59 -1.20 14.14
CA ASN A 11 6.78 -2.66 13.99
C ASN A 11 5.52 -3.44 14.39
N THR A 12 4.76 -2.95 15.39
CA THR A 12 3.49 -3.55 15.81
C THR A 12 2.41 -3.39 14.74
N ASP A 13 2.31 -2.20 14.12
CA ASP A 13 1.37 -1.97 13.01
C ASP A 13 1.71 -2.88 11.82
N LEU A 14 2.99 -3.01 11.48
CA LEU A 14 3.46 -3.91 10.43
C LEU A 14 3.12 -5.36 10.73
N GLY A 15 3.39 -5.83 11.96
CA GLY A 15 3.07 -7.19 12.37
C GLY A 15 1.58 -7.50 12.20
N ARG A 16 0.69 -6.57 12.63
CA ARG A 16 -0.76 -6.71 12.43
C ARG A 16 -1.16 -6.67 10.97
N LEU A 17 -0.60 -5.75 10.19
CA LEU A 17 -0.88 -5.61 8.76
C LEU A 17 -0.55 -6.90 7.98
N ILE A 18 0.64 -7.44 8.21
CA ILE A 18 1.08 -8.68 7.55
C ILE A 18 0.28 -9.89 8.04
N ALA A 19 -0.06 -9.96 9.33
CA ALA A 19 -0.93 -11.01 9.84
C ALA A 19 -2.34 -10.97 9.22
N LEU A 20 -2.89 -9.78 8.97
CA LEU A 20 -4.20 -9.60 8.35
C LEU A 20 -4.17 -9.84 6.84
N ARG A 21 -3.07 -9.48 6.17
CA ARG A 21 -2.90 -9.54 4.72
C ARG A 21 -1.48 -10.01 4.36
N PRO A 22 -1.19 -11.31 4.47
CA PRO A 22 0.14 -11.84 4.15
C PRO A 22 0.52 -11.64 2.67
N HIS A 23 -0.47 -11.53 1.78
CA HIS A 23 -0.27 -11.25 0.35
C HIS A 23 0.52 -9.98 0.06
N LEU A 24 0.50 -9.00 0.98
CA LEU A 24 1.30 -7.77 0.84
C LEU A 24 2.82 -8.04 0.80
N LEU A 25 3.26 -9.19 1.31
CA LEU A 25 4.66 -9.63 1.20
C LEU A 25 5.00 -10.18 -0.19
N SER A 26 4.00 -10.65 -0.93
CA SER A 26 4.16 -11.20 -2.28
C SER A 26 4.09 -10.13 -3.37
N CYS A 27 3.57 -8.94 -3.05
CA CYS A 27 3.49 -7.82 -3.98
C CYS A 27 4.87 -7.25 -4.32
N ASN A 28 5.07 -6.90 -5.59
CA ASN A 28 6.27 -6.22 -6.06
C ASN A 28 6.21 -4.72 -5.72
N ILE A 29 7.21 -4.24 -4.99
CA ILE A 29 7.26 -2.83 -4.56
C ILE A 29 7.41 -1.88 -5.76
N GLU A 30 8.26 -2.22 -6.73
CA GLU A 30 8.55 -1.35 -7.87
C GLU A 30 7.41 -1.33 -8.88
N GLU A 31 6.79 -2.48 -9.12
CA GLU A 31 5.81 -2.65 -10.20
C GLU A 31 4.36 -2.43 -9.76
N GLU A 32 4.05 -2.64 -8.48
CA GLU A 32 2.68 -2.52 -7.96
C GLU A 32 2.57 -1.36 -6.96
N TRP A 33 3.42 -1.33 -5.93
CA TRP A 33 3.28 -0.36 -4.84
C TRP A 33 3.64 1.07 -5.23
N LYS A 34 4.82 1.30 -5.83
CA LYS A 34 5.25 2.65 -6.19
C LYS A 34 4.28 3.34 -7.15
N PRO A 35 3.76 2.66 -8.21
CA PRO A 35 2.70 3.24 -9.06
C PRO A 35 1.43 3.57 -8.27
N LEU A 36 0.97 2.68 -7.38
CA LEU A 36 -0.22 2.92 -6.56
C LEU A 36 -0.06 4.11 -5.65
N VAL A 37 1.06 4.16 -4.93
CA VAL A 37 1.39 5.23 -4.00
C VAL A 37 1.47 6.57 -4.74
N LYS A 38 2.11 6.60 -5.93
CA LYS A 38 2.16 7.79 -6.78
C LYS A 38 0.77 8.23 -7.24
N TYR A 39 -0.08 7.30 -7.63
CA TYR A 39 -1.46 7.59 -8.03
C TYR A 39 -2.30 8.15 -6.87
N LEU A 40 -2.21 7.55 -5.69
CA LEU A 40 -2.88 8.04 -4.49
C LEU A 40 -2.39 9.44 -4.08
N TYR A 41 -1.08 9.71 -4.20
CA TYR A 41 -0.55 11.06 -4.01
C TYR A 41 -1.10 12.05 -5.04
N TYR A 42 -1.21 11.65 -6.31
CA TYR A 42 -1.82 12.48 -7.36
C TYR A 42 -3.30 12.79 -7.05
N LEU A 43 -4.03 11.85 -6.44
CA LEU A 43 -5.40 12.06 -5.94
C LEU A 43 -5.47 12.90 -4.64
N GLY A 44 -4.34 13.39 -4.12
CA GLY A 44 -4.28 14.23 -2.92
C GLY A 44 -4.19 13.46 -1.60
N VAL A 45 -3.99 12.15 -1.62
CA VAL A 45 -3.78 11.36 -0.40
C VAL A 45 -2.42 11.71 0.19
N GLN A 46 -2.41 12.40 1.32
CA GLN A 46 -1.17 12.72 2.03
C GLN A 46 -0.59 11.50 2.74
N ARG A 47 0.67 11.58 3.18
CA ARG A 47 1.39 10.51 3.89
C ARG A 47 0.62 9.96 5.11
N SER A 48 -0.02 10.83 5.88
CA SER A 48 -0.89 10.44 7.00
C SER A 48 -2.13 9.66 6.56
N GLY A 49 -2.70 10.02 5.41
CA GLY A 49 -3.75 9.28 4.73
C GLY A 49 -3.28 7.91 4.27
N MET A 50 -2.08 7.82 3.69
CA MET A 50 -1.48 6.55 3.27
C MET A 50 -1.34 5.57 4.45
N ARG A 51 -0.83 6.03 5.59
CA ARG A 51 -0.79 5.23 6.82
C ARG A 51 -2.17 4.75 7.24
N ARG A 52 -3.18 5.63 7.18
CA ARG A 52 -4.56 5.29 7.56
C ARG A 52 -5.14 4.23 6.63
N LEU A 53 -4.90 4.33 5.32
CA LEU A 53 -5.31 3.32 4.34
C LEU A 53 -4.65 1.97 4.63
N LEU A 54 -3.34 1.94 4.87
CA LEU A 54 -2.61 0.71 5.19
C LEU A 54 -3.15 0.01 6.45
N ILE A 55 -3.62 0.78 7.45
CA ILE A 55 -4.15 0.20 8.69
C ILE A 55 -5.63 -0.19 8.57
N LYS A 56 -6.44 0.64 7.92
CA LYS A 56 -7.90 0.51 7.91
C LYS A 56 -8.41 -0.31 6.74
N GLU A 57 -7.82 -0.15 5.57
CA GLU A 57 -8.24 -0.81 4.34
C GLU A 57 -7.03 -1.23 3.48
N PRO A 58 -6.25 -2.22 3.95
CA PRO A 58 -5.04 -2.66 3.26
C PRO A 58 -5.32 -3.34 1.92
N SER A 59 -6.56 -3.74 1.65
CA SER A 59 -6.95 -4.40 0.38
C SER A 59 -6.70 -3.51 -0.85
N ILE A 60 -6.72 -2.19 -0.68
CA ILE A 60 -6.40 -1.21 -1.74
C ILE A 60 -4.99 -1.46 -2.30
N PHE A 61 -4.06 -1.92 -1.47
CA PHE A 61 -2.67 -2.21 -1.87
C PHE A 61 -2.48 -3.60 -2.47
N CYS A 62 -3.53 -4.42 -2.50
CA CYS A 62 -3.58 -5.65 -3.27
C CYS A 62 -4.18 -5.42 -4.68
N LEU A 63 -4.62 -4.20 -5.00
CA LEU A 63 -5.13 -3.88 -6.32
C LEU A 63 -3.96 -3.78 -7.30
N ASN A 64 -3.93 -4.70 -8.26
CA ASN A 64 -2.96 -4.64 -9.34
C ASN A 64 -3.38 -3.52 -10.31
N LEU A 65 -2.76 -2.34 -10.22
CA LEU A 65 -3.09 -1.19 -11.08
C LEU A 65 -2.96 -1.49 -12.55
N ARG A 66 -2.00 -2.36 -12.93
CA ARG A 66 -1.80 -2.75 -14.33
C ARG A 66 -3.03 -3.45 -14.91
N GLU A 67 -3.73 -4.23 -14.10
CA GLU A 67 -4.93 -4.95 -14.54
C GLU A 67 -6.23 -4.19 -14.28
N ASN A 68 -6.28 -3.28 -13.30
CA ASN A 68 -7.52 -2.61 -12.88
C ASN A 68 -7.67 -1.14 -13.30
N ILE A 69 -6.62 -0.41 -13.69
CA ILE A 69 -6.68 1.05 -13.88
C ILE A 69 -6.20 1.51 -15.27
N ALA A 70 -5.59 0.65 -16.08
CA ALA A 70 -5.47 0.94 -17.50
C ALA A 70 -6.86 0.79 -18.17
N PRO A 71 -7.44 1.84 -18.78
CA PRO A 71 -8.55 1.60 -19.69
C PRO A 71 -8.04 0.66 -20.79
N LYS A 72 -8.81 -0.40 -21.08
CA LYS A 72 -8.66 -1.14 -22.33
C LYS A 72 -8.93 -0.21 -23.51
#